data_AF-A0A8I5KUH8-F1
#
_entry.id   AF-A0A8I5KUH8-F1
#
_cell.length_a   1.000
_cell.length_b   1.000
_cell.length_c   1.000
_cell.angle_alpha   90.00
_cell.angle_beta   90.00
_cell.angle_gamma   90.00
#
_symmetry.space_group_name_H-M   'P 1'
#
loop_
_entity.id
_entity.type
_entity.pdbx_description
1 polymer ?
#
loop_
_entity_poly.entity_id
_entity_poly.type
_entity_poly.pdbx_seq_one_letter_code
_entity_poly.pdbx_strand_id
1 'polypeptide(L)'
;GFFRRSIQKNMIYTCHRDKNCVINKVTRNRCQYCRLQKCFEVGMSKESVRNDRNKKKKETSKQECTESYEMTAELDDLTEKIRKAHQETFPSLCQLGKYTTTARTLRNRQK
;
A
#
# COMPACT_ATOMS: atom_id res chain seq x y z
N GLY A 1 3.71 16.99 5.23
CA GLY A 1 4.66 17.56 4.23
C GLY A 1 4.28 17.14 2.82
N PHE A 2 4.95 17.72 1.81
CA PHE A 2 4.78 17.37 0.39
C PHE A 2 5.02 15.87 0.17
N PHE A 3 6.22 15.38 0.49
CA PHE A 3 6.61 13.97 0.33
C PHE A 3 5.61 12.98 0.94
N ARG A 4 5.25 13.15 2.23
CA ARG A 4 4.25 12.32 2.92
C ARG A 4 2.92 12.21 2.14
N ARG A 5 2.38 13.32 1.65
CA ARG A 5 1.10 13.30 0.91
C ARG A 5 1.25 12.63 -0.45
N SER A 6 2.38 12.86 -1.13
CA SER A 6 2.66 12.24 -2.41
C SER A 6 2.75 10.72 -2.30
N ILE A 7 3.41 10.20 -1.26
CA ILE A 7 3.51 8.76 -1.00
C ILE A 7 2.16 8.17 -0.58
N GLN A 8 1.51 8.73 0.45
CA GLN A 8 0.29 8.14 1.03
C GLN A 8 -0.89 8.07 0.04
N LYS A 9 -0.97 9.03 -0.88
CA LYS A 9 -2.03 9.07 -1.90
C LYS A 9 -1.58 8.46 -3.24
N ASN A 10 -0.38 7.89 -3.31
CA ASN A 10 0.23 7.40 -4.56
C ASN A 10 0.10 8.44 -5.69
N MET A 11 0.44 9.69 -5.40
CA MET A 11 0.32 10.77 -6.36
C MET A 11 1.28 10.56 -7.53
N ILE A 12 0.76 10.72 -8.74
CA ILE A 12 1.55 10.73 -9.98
C ILE A 12 1.61 12.18 -10.45
N TYR A 13 2.82 12.64 -10.72
CA TYR A 13 3.07 13.99 -11.23
C TYR A 13 3.74 13.92 -12.60
N THR A 14 3.49 14.93 -13.43
CA THR A 14 4.11 15.08 -14.75
C THR A 14 4.97 16.34 -14.76
N CYS A 15 6.14 16.27 -15.41
CA CYS A 15 6.90 17.46 -15.74
C CYS A 15 6.51 17.95 -17.14
N HIS A 16 6.34 19.26 -17.30
CA HIS A 16 6.05 19.90 -18.59
C HIS A 16 7.29 20.54 -19.24
N ARG A 17 8.48 20.11 -18.81
CA ARG A 17 9.81 20.52 -19.29
C ARG A 17 10.69 19.28 -19.36
N ASP A 18 12.01 19.43 -19.29
CA ASP A 18 12.97 18.34 -19.49
C ASP A 18 13.24 17.51 -18.21
N LYS A 19 12.26 17.42 -17.30
CA LYS A 19 12.37 16.68 -16.03
C LYS A 19 13.57 17.07 -15.13
N ASN A 20 14.17 18.23 -15.37
CA ASN A 20 15.39 18.74 -14.73
C ASN A 20 15.16 20.10 -14.00
N CYS A 21 13.95 20.36 -13.53
CA CYS A 21 13.63 21.66 -12.93
C CYS A 21 14.45 21.92 -11.65
N VAL A 22 15.12 23.06 -11.58
CA VAL A 22 15.85 23.49 -10.37
C VAL A 22 14.90 23.70 -9.18
N ILE A 23 15.17 23.02 -8.06
CA ILE A 23 14.35 23.05 -6.83
C ILE A 23 15.08 23.86 -5.74
N ASN A 24 14.59 25.05 -5.43
CA ASN A 24 15.07 25.89 -4.32
C ASN A 24 13.90 26.48 -3.51
N LYS A 25 14.16 27.34 -2.51
CA LYS A 25 13.13 27.92 -1.62
C LYS A 25 11.99 28.60 -2.40
N VAL A 26 12.31 29.25 -3.51
CA VAL A 26 11.37 30.02 -4.35
C VAL A 26 10.70 29.12 -5.40
N THR A 27 11.47 28.29 -6.10
CA THR A 27 11.00 27.53 -7.27
C THR A 27 10.42 26.15 -6.96
N ARG A 28 10.58 25.64 -5.74
CA ARG A 28 10.21 24.24 -5.38
C ARG A 28 8.76 23.87 -5.67
N ASN A 29 7.83 24.82 -5.73
CA ASN A 29 6.43 24.53 -6.01
C ASN A 29 6.09 24.52 -7.51
N ARG A 30 7.01 24.96 -8.39
CA ARG A 30 6.76 25.09 -9.83
C ARG A 30 6.62 23.74 -10.55
N CYS A 31 7.27 22.69 -10.08
CA CYS A 31 7.15 21.35 -10.66
C CYS A 31 7.12 20.28 -9.57
N GLN A 32 5.96 19.66 -9.40
CA GLN A 32 5.76 18.60 -8.40
C GLN A 32 6.54 17.33 -8.74
N TYR A 33 6.64 16.98 -10.03
CA TYR A 33 7.45 15.84 -10.48
C TYR A 33 8.91 15.98 -10.06
N CYS A 34 9.57 17.05 -10.48
CA CYS A 34 11.00 17.26 -10.19
C CYS A 34 11.25 17.41 -8.68
N ARG A 35 10.30 18.01 -7.94
CA ARG A 35 10.39 18.09 -6.49
C ARG A 35 10.33 16.72 -5.83
N LEU A 36 9.41 15.85 -6.26
CA LEU A 36 9.29 14.50 -5.71
C LEU A 36 10.50 13.65 -6.08
N GLN A 37 10.98 13.78 -7.31
CA GLN A 37 12.20 13.11 -7.77
C GLN A 37 13.42 13.52 -6.93
N LYS A 38 13.62 14.83 -6.71
CA LYS A 38 14.66 15.36 -5.83
C LYS A 38 14.59 14.77 -4.42
N CYS A 39 13.39 14.56 -3.87
CA CYS A 39 13.23 13.92 -2.55
C CYS A 39 13.80 12.51 -2.53
N PHE A 40 13.58 11.71 -3.58
CA PHE A 40 14.16 10.38 -3.68
C PHE A 40 15.68 10.44 -3.91
N GLU A 41 16.17 11.36 -4.75
CA GLU A 41 17.60 11.56 -5.00
C GLU A 41 18.40 11.89 -3.72
N VAL A 42 17.81 12.64 -2.79
CA VAL A 42 18.44 12.93 -1.48
C VAL A 42 18.18 11.86 -0.42
N GLY A 43 17.60 10.71 -0.78
CA GLY A 43 17.44 9.55 0.09
C GLY A 43 16.16 9.51 0.94
N MET A 44 15.11 10.26 0.61
CA MET A 44 13.83 10.09 1.30
C MET A 44 13.20 8.74 0.92
N SER A 45 13.08 7.83 1.88
CA SER A 45 12.48 6.49 1.68
C SER A 45 10.95 6.54 1.68
N LYS A 46 10.33 5.81 0.73
CA LYS A 46 8.87 5.64 0.64
C LYS A 46 8.35 4.81 1.80
N GLU A 47 9.09 3.77 2.17
CA GLU A 47 8.81 2.77 3.20
C GLU A 47 8.75 3.41 4.59
N SER A 48 9.53 4.46 4.79
CA SER A 48 9.54 5.26 6.03
C SER A 48 8.24 6.05 6.24
N VAL A 49 7.40 6.21 5.20
CA VAL A 49 6.12 6.93 5.31
C VAL A 49 5.03 5.98 5.80
N ARG A 50 4.83 5.94 7.12
CA ARG A 50 3.73 5.19 7.73
C ARG A 50 2.36 5.74 7.33
N ASN A 51 1.41 4.83 7.13
CA ASN A 51 0.00 5.15 6.89
C ASN A 51 -0.78 5.20 8.21
N ASP A 52 -0.32 6.00 9.17
CA ASP A 52 -0.90 6.08 10.51
C ASP A 52 -2.20 6.91 10.53
N ARG A 53 -3.11 6.66 9.58
CA ARG A 53 -4.50 7.14 9.67
C ARG A 53 -5.30 6.43 10.77
N ASN A 54 -4.72 5.42 11.43
CA ASN A 54 -5.30 4.79 12.60
C ASN A 54 -4.54 5.20 13.88
N LYS A 55 -5.06 6.24 14.56
CA LYS A 55 -5.15 6.36 16.04
C LYS A 55 -5.88 7.68 16.34
N LYS A 56 -6.98 7.71 17.10
CA LYS A 56 -7.21 7.02 18.38
C LYS A 56 -8.66 6.53 18.50
N LYS A 57 -8.89 5.21 18.56
CA LYS A 57 -9.62 4.68 19.70
C LYS A 57 -8.55 4.40 20.75
N LYS A 58 -8.68 5.05 21.90
CA LYS A 58 -7.93 4.73 23.10
C LYS A 58 -8.53 3.41 23.60
N GLU A 59 -8.10 2.28 23.03
CA GLU A 59 -8.33 1.01 23.70
C GLU A 59 -7.18 0.79 24.67
N THR A 60 -7.60 0.76 25.92
CA THR A 60 -6.89 0.35 27.12
C THR A 60 -5.79 -0.67 26.85
N SER A 61 -4.65 -0.46 27.51
CA SER A 61 -3.68 -1.50 27.83
C SER A 61 -4.40 -2.74 28.39
N LYS A 62 -4.66 -3.73 27.53
CA LYS A 62 -4.76 -5.11 27.96
C LYS A 62 -3.40 -5.74 27.71
N GLN A 63 -2.60 -5.69 28.77
CA GLN A 63 -1.93 -6.85 29.34
C GLN A 63 -1.61 -7.94 28.31
N GLU A 64 -0.33 -8.02 28.00
CA GLU A 64 0.37 -9.21 27.53
C GLU A 64 -0.07 -10.39 28.41
N CYS A 65 -1.00 -11.19 27.90
CA CYS A 65 -1.34 -12.49 28.47
C CYS A 65 -0.91 -13.51 27.43
N THR A 66 0.23 -14.14 27.69
CA THR A 66 0.64 -15.38 27.05
C THR A 66 -0.37 -16.46 27.45
N GLU A 67 -1.56 -16.46 26.88
CA GLU A 67 -2.38 -17.66 26.82
C GLU A 67 -1.84 -18.49 25.66
N SER A 68 -1.05 -19.51 26.00
CA SER A 68 -0.77 -20.62 25.10
C SER A 68 -2.09 -21.34 24.80
N TYR A 69 -2.85 -20.81 23.85
CA TYR A 69 -3.92 -21.56 23.23
C TYR A 69 -3.26 -22.70 22.45
N GLU A 70 -3.51 -23.93 22.91
CA GLU A 70 -3.00 -25.15 22.29
C GLU A 70 -3.45 -25.21 20.83
N MET A 71 -2.50 -25.43 19.92
CA MET A 71 -2.82 -25.80 18.54
C MET A 71 -3.49 -27.16 18.56
N THR A 72 -4.83 -27.16 18.59
CA THR A 72 -5.59 -28.39 18.43
C THR A 72 -5.50 -28.83 16.96
N ALA A 73 -5.36 -30.13 16.73
CA ALA A 73 -5.30 -30.68 15.37
C ALA A 73 -6.55 -30.31 14.53
N GLU A 74 -7.68 -30.07 15.20
CA GLU A 74 -8.93 -29.58 14.64
C GLU A 74 -8.79 -28.20 13.96
N LEU A 75 -8.04 -27.27 14.57
CA LEU A 75 -7.86 -25.93 14.02
C LEU A 75 -6.85 -25.90 12.88
N ASP A 76 -5.82 -26.75 12.94
CA ASP A 76 -4.89 -26.93 11.83
C ASP A 76 -5.59 -27.51 10.60
N ASP A 77 -6.45 -28.51 10.78
CA ASP A 77 -7.25 -29.08 9.70
C ASP A 77 -8.22 -28.07 9.09
N LEU A 78 -8.86 -27.23 9.93
CA LEU A 78 -9.70 -26.13 9.44
C LEU A 78 -8.88 -25.11 8.65
N THR A 79 -7.69 -24.75 9.13
CA THR A 79 -6.79 -23.79 8.46
C THR A 79 -6.34 -24.33 7.11
N GLU A 80 -5.97 -25.60 7.01
CA GLU A 80 -5.57 -26.23 5.76
C GLU A 80 -6.74 -26.35 4.77
N LYS A 81 -7.95 -26.68 5.23
CA LYS A 81 -9.16 -26.70 4.38
C LYS A 81 -9.42 -25.33 3.76
N ILE A 82 -9.34 -24.26 4.54
CA ILE A 82 -9.53 -22.88 4.04
C ILE A 82 -8.44 -22.52 3.02
N ARG A 83 -7.16 -22.83 3.34
CA ARG A 83 -6.02 -22.56 2.45
C ARG A 83 -6.18 -23.26 1.11
N LYS A 84 -6.56 -24.54 1.11
CA LYS A 84 -6.76 -25.34 -0.09
C LYS A 84 -7.93 -24.83 -0.94
N ALA A 85 -9.09 -24.60 -0.33
CA ALA A 85 -10.26 -24.07 -1.03
C ALA A 85 -9.97 -22.70 -1.69
N HIS A 86 -9.19 -21.85 -1.02
CA HIS A 86 -8.75 -20.58 -1.59
C HIS A 86 -7.86 -20.78 -2.81
N GLN A 87 -6.89 -21.70 -2.77
CA GLN A 87 -5.99 -21.98 -3.91
C GLN A 87 -6.73 -22.57 -5.12
N GLU A 88 -7.76 -23.39 -4.88
CA GLU A 88 -8.57 -24.01 -5.94
C GLU A 88 -9.54 -23.01 -6.58
N THR A 89 -10.16 -22.15 -5.77
CA THR A 89 -11.16 -21.19 -6.25
C THR A 89 -10.52 -19.91 -6.81
N PHE A 90 -9.36 -19.53 -6.26
CA PHE A 90 -8.63 -18.32 -6.63
C PHE A 90 -7.16 -18.65 -6.88
N PRO A 91 -6.79 -19.07 -8.10
CA PRO A 91 -5.39 -19.32 -8.45
C PRO A 91 -4.58 -18.05 -8.19
N SER A 92 -3.35 -18.22 -7.68
CA SER A 92 -2.50 -17.08 -7.36
C SER A 92 -2.29 -16.20 -8.60
N LEU A 93 -2.18 -14.88 -8.39
CA LEU A 93 -1.98 -13.91 -9.48
C LEU A 93 -0.75 -14.27 -10.35
N CYS A 94 0.19 -15.04 -9.78
CA CYS A 94 1.41 -15.55 -10.40
C CYS A 94 1.13 -16.60 -11.50
N GLN A 95 0.00 -17.31 -11.45
CA GLN A 95 -0.40 -18.35 -12.42
C GLN A 95 -1.29 -17.81 -13.54
N LEU A 96 -1.83 -16.59 -13.40
CA LEU A 96 -2.59 -15.91 -14.45
C LEU A 96 -1.62 -15.19 -15.39
N GLY A 97 -0.87 -15.98 -16.17
CA GLY A 97 0.09 -15.48 -17.15
C GLY A 97 -0.50 -14.40 -18.05
N LYS A 98 0.08 -13.19 -17.99
CA LYS A 98 0.05 -12.14 -19.05
C LYS A 98 -1.31 -11.69 -19.63
N TYR A 99 -2.45 -11.86 -18.96
CA TYR A 99 -3.74 -11.32 -19.44
C TYR A 99 -4.54 -10.45 -18.45
N THR A 100 -3.94 -9.92 -17.39
CA THR A 100 -4.62 -8.90 -16.57
C THR A 100 -4.56 -7.53 -17.25
N THR A 101 -5.25 -7.36 -18.37
CA THR A 101 -5.61 -6.05 -18.89
C THR A 101 -6.78 -5.49 -18.07
N THR A 102 -6.53 -4.29 -17.54
CA THR A 102 -7.49 -3.27 -17.11
C THR A 102 -8.43 -3.60 -15.95
N ALA A 103 -8.10 -3.02 -14.79
CA ALA A 103 -9.08 -2.58 -13.81
C ALA A 103 -10.06 -1.57 -14.45
N ARG A 104 -11.11 -2.08 -15.10
CA ARG A 104 -12.28 -1.30 -15.48
C ARG A 104 -13.47 -2.25 -15.52
N THR A 105 -14.61 -1.79 -15.00
CA THR A 105 -15.94 -2.40 -15.08
C THR A 105 -16.26 -3.60 -14.18
N LEU A 106 -16.48 -3.33 -12.88
CA LEU A 106 -17.64 -3.84 -12.14
C LEU A 106 -18.13 -2.76 -11.15
N ARG A 107 -18.47 -1.58 -11.69
CA ARG A 107 -19.60 -0.80 -11.18
C ARG A 107 -20.76 -1.12 -12.12
N ASN A 108 -21.93 -1.37 -11.54
CA ASN A 108 -23.18 -1.81 -12.17
C ASN A 108 -23.36 -3.33 -12.22
N ARG A 109 -23.60 -3.90 -11.04
CA ARG A 109 -24.61 -4.95 -10.87
C ARG A 109 -25.02 -4.99 -9.40
N GLN A 110 -25.92 -4.08 -9.02
CA GLN A 110 -26.81 -4.24 -7.87
C GLN A 110 -27.91 -3.16 -7.94
N LYS A 111 -29.12 -3.64 -8.29
CA LYS A 111 -30.45 -3.03 -8.22
C LYS A 111 -30.77 -1.88 -9.17
#